data_AF-A0A533SQ14-F1
#
_entry.id   AF-A0A533SQ14-F1
#
_cell.length_a   1.000
_cell.length_b   1.000
_cell.length_c   1.000
_cell.angle_alpha   90.00
_cell.angle_beta   90.00
_cell.angle_gamma   90.00
#
_symmetry.space_group_name_H-M   'P 1'
#
loop_
_entity.id
_entity.type
_entity.pdbx_description
1 polymer ?
#
loop_
_entity_poly.entity_id
_entity_poly.type
_entity_poly.pdbx_seq_one_letter_code
_entity_poly.pdbx_strand_id
1 'polypeptide(L)'
;MITRRQFFKLGAAAGTAMFLAGRTRWMQTAQASYQLAQTWFPGGGIPKFVEPLPTFVGLRQSAANITVEMTEFQQQVLPASFYAALPAPFNAGTYVWGYNVNGTIPIYPGVTVESWRGTAQRMTYINNLPVSGSEVQKRVTVDQTLHWADPLGEMCHMTGGMPMGSCMEPYSGPPPAVVHLHGGEVPSEFDGGPDQWYTPDGIQGKSYRTLEPDLINGAVYEYPNLQEASTLWFHDHALGATRTNVYSGMAAFYLLRDAWDNGLADNGPGLPWGNYEVEIALQDKMFDSMGQLYFPDVGLNPEHPFWQPEFFGDVCVVNGKTWPFFNVEPRRYRFRLLGGANARFWELRLWNRATKLPGPGIWVIGSDGGLLDTPVQYNDPLLVKAPRLLIAPG
;
A
#
# COMPACT_ATOMS: atom_id res chain seq x y z
N MET A 1 -18.09 1.22 68.18
CA MET A 1 -19.10 0.56 67.32
C MET A 1 -19.42 1.50 66.16
N ILE A 2 -19.18 1.08 64.92
CA ILE A 2 -19.55 1.85 63.72
C ILE A 2 -21.07 1.71 63.53
N THR A 3 -21.78 2.83 63.39
CA THR A 3 -23.24 2.79 63.17
C THR A 3 -23.57 2.29 61.76
N ARG A 4 -24.75 1.68 61.55
CA ARG A 4 -25.20 1.22 60.21
C ARG A 4 -25.08 2.31 59.14
N ARG A 5 -25.37 3.57 59.48
CA ARG A 5 -25.25 4.71 58.55
C ARG A 5 -23.80 5.06 58.20
N GLN A 6 -22.86 4.87 59.13
CA GLN A 6 -21.42 5.04 58.86
C GLN A 6 -20.86 3.89 58.01
N PHE A 7 -21.35 2.66 58.22
CA PHE A 7 -21.00 1.51 57.38
C PHE A 7 -21.44 1.70 55.93
N PHE A 8 -22.66 2.19 55.68
CA PHE A 8 -23.12 2.48 54.31
C PHE A 8 -22.34 3.62 53.65
N LYS A 9 -21.94 4.66 54.40
CA LYS A 9 -21.11 5.74 53.84
C LYS A 9 -19.70 5.27 53.49
N LEU A 10 -19.09 4.41 54.32
CA LEU A 10 -17.78 3.81 54.06
C LEU A 10 -17.85 2.82 52.90
N GLY A 11 -18.90 1.99 52.82
CA GLY A 11 -19.12 1.06 51.72
C GLY A 11 -19.39 1.76 50.38
N ALA A 12 -20.14 2.86 50.38
CA ALA A 12 -20.35 3.68 49.20
C ALA A 12 -19.05 4.38 48.76
N ALA A 13 -18.28 4.98 49.68
CA ALA A 13 -17.01 5.63 49.36
C ALA A 13 -15.96 4.63 48.85
N ALA A 14 -15.85 3.44 49.47
CA ALA A 14 -14.96 2.38 49.03
C ALA A 14 -15.41 1.75 47.71
N GLY A 15 -16.72 1.60 47.50
CA GLY A 15 -17.31 1.11 46.25
C GLY A 15 -17.10 2.09 45.09
N THR A 16 -17.27 3.40 45.30
CA THR A 16 -16.99 4.42 44.29
C THR A 16 -15.49 4.56 44.03
N ALA A 17 -14.64 4.45 45.06
CA ALA A 17 -13.18 4.46 44.89
C ALA A 17 -12.68 3.22 44.15
N MET A 18 -13.24 2.03 44.40
CA MET A 18 -12.92 0.81 43.64
C MET A 18 -13.51 0.82 42.23
N PHE A 19 -14.69 1.42 42.03
CA PHE A 19 -15.30 1.58 40.70
C PHE A 19 -14.52 2.59 39.84
N LEU A 20 -14.04 3.68 40.45
CA LEU A 20 -13.15 4.65 39.80
C LEU A 20 -11.74 4.08 39.59
N ALA A 21 -11.15 3.39 40.57
CA ALA A 21 -9.83 2.75 40.45
C ALA A 21 -9.85 1.60 39.42
N GLY A 22 -10.96 0.86 39.37
CA GLY A 22 -11.29 -0.11 38.33
C GLY A 22 -11.36 0.60 36.98
N ARG A 23 -12.19 1.62 36.81
CA ARG A 23 -12.25 2.37 35.54
C ARG A 23 -10.93 3.03 35.13
N THR A 24 -10.08 3.49 36.05
CA THR A 24 -8.76 4.05 35.71
C THR A 24 -7.74 2.97 35.32
N ARG A 25 -7.89 1.72 35.80
CA ARG A 25 -7.11 0.59 35.28
C ARG A 25 -7.55 0.16 33.88
N TRP A 26 -8.83 0.33 33.56
CA TRP A 26 -9.39 0.04 32.22
C TRP A 26 -9.23 1.21 31.23
N MET A 27 -8.82 2.39 31.72
CA MET A 27 -8.46 3.56 30.91
C MET A 27 -6.94 3.79 30.96
N GLN A 28 -6.14 2.72 30.83
CA GLN A 28 -4.80 2.92 30.30
C GLN A 28 -4.96 3.28 28.83
N THR A 29 -4.80 4.56 28.51
CA THR A 29 -4.68 5.03 27.13
C THR A 29 -3.56 4.26 26.45
N ALA A 30 -3.77 3.83 25.21
CA ALA A 30 -2.70 3.28 24.39
C ALA A 30 -1.46 4.19 24.50
N GLN A 31 -0.30 3.60 24.78
CA GLN A 31 0.95 4.35 24.79
C GLN A 31 1.48 4.39 23.36
N ALA A 32 1.90 5.57 22.91
CA ALA A 32 2.72 5.65 21.71
C ALA A 32 3.98 4.81 21.94
N SER A 33 4.17 3.75 21.16
CA SER A 33 5.48 3.09 21.07
C SER A 33 5.92 3.19 19.61
N TYR A 34 6.85 4.11 19.42
CA TYR A 34 7.58 4.30 18.19
C TYR A 34 8.99 3.78 18.41
N GLN A 35 9.62 3.17 17.40
CA GLN A 35 11.07 2.94 17.45
C GLN A 35 11.82 4.27 17.26
N LEU A 36 11.22 5.22 16.55
CA LEU A 36 11.78 6.53 16.27
C LEU A 36 10.73 7.64 16.43
N ALA A 37 11.03 8.65 17.25
CA ALA A 37 10.14 9.80 17.40
C ALA A 37 10.05 10.57 16.08
N GLN A 38 8.85 10.76 15.55
CA GLN A 38 8.61 11.55 14.34
C GLN A 38 7.80 12.80 14.64
N THR A 39 8.16 13.90 13.99
CA THR A 39 7.34 15.12 13.99
C THR A 39 6.56 15.16 12.70
N TRP A 40 5.24 14.98 12.77
CA TRP A 40 4.36 15.06 11.60
C TRP A 40 4.51 16.40 10.87
N PHE A 41 4.62 16.34 9.54
CA PHE A 41 4.61 17.49 8.66
C PHE A 41 3.24 17.61 7.97
N PRO A 42 2.48 18.70 8.21
CA PRO A 42 1.17 18.88 7.58
C PRO A 42 1.26 18.92 6.05
N GLY A 43 0.50 18.05 5.39
CA GLY A 43 0.51 17.91 3.93
C GLY A 43 0.16 19.20 3.17
N GLY A 44 -0.61 20.10 3.79
CA GLY A 44 -0.91 21.43 3.24
C GLY A 44 0.32 22.31 2.99
N GLY A 45 1.46 22.02 3.63
CA GLY A 45 2.72 22.72 3.45
C GLY A 45 3.55 22.26 2.25
N ILE A 46 3.16 21.17 1.58
CA ILE A 46 3.91 20.63 0.44
C ILE A 46 3.43 21.29 -0.86
N PRO A 47 4.34 21.84 -1.68
CA PRO A 47 3.97 22.42 -2.98
C PRO A 47 3.31 21.40 -3.92
N LYS A 48 2.21 21.81 -4.57
CA LYS A 48 1.45 20.96 -5.51
C LYS A 48 1.81 21.29 -6.95
N PHE A 49 1.87 20.27 -7.80
CA PHE A 49 2.04 20.37 -9.25
C PHE A 49 3.36 21.02 -9.67
N VAL A 50 4.44 20.74 -8.92
CA VAL A 50 5.79 21.26 -9.20
C VAL A 50 6.75 20.21 -9.74
N GLU A 51 6.40 18.92 -9.62
CA GLU A 51 7.16 17.79 -10.16
C GLU A 51 6.35 17.05 -11.23
N PRO A 52 7.00 16.52 -12.28
CA PRO A 52 6.32 15.72 -13.28
C PRO A 52 5.85 14.37 -12.71
N LEU A 53 4.78 13.84 -13.28
CA LEU A 53 4.26 12.50 -13.01
C LEU A 53 5.26 11.45 -13.53
N PRO A 54 5.74 10.52 -12.69
CA PRO A 54 6.47 9.36 -13.16
C PRO A 54 5.57 8.45 -14.00
N THR A 55 6.08 7.98 -15.14
CA THR A 55 5.38 7.05 -16.02
C THR A 55 6.21 5.80 -16.22
N PHE A 56 5.56 4.65 -16.39
CA PHE A 56 6.24 3.39 -16.66
C PHE A 56 6.46 3.11 -18.15
N VAL A 57 6.03 4.02 -19.03
CA VAL A 57 6.25 3.92 -20.47
C VAL A 57 7.76 3.85 -20.76
N GLY A 58 8.17 2.81 -21.48
CA GLY A 58 9.58 2.52 -21.76
C GLY A 58 10.32 1.78 -20.63
N LEU A 59 9.69 1.58 -19.47
CA LEU A 59 10.22 0.80 -18.34
C LEU A 59 9.47 -0.52 -18.13
N ARG A 60 8.32 -0.71 -18.78
CA ARG A 60 7.51 -1.94 -18.69
C ARG A 60 8.33 -3.17 -19.05
N GLN A 61 8.15 -4.25 -18.29
CA GLN A 61 8.89 -5.49 -18.44
C GLN A 61 7.99 -6.60 -18.98
N SER A 62 8.44 -7.29 -20.04
CA SER A 62 7.75 -8.44 -20.63
C SER A 62 8.80 -9.51 -20.96
N ALA A 63 8.84 -10.58 -20.18
CA ALA A 63 9.71 -11.73 -20.41
C ALA A 63 9.08 -13.01 -19.86
N ALA A 64 9.47 -14.18 -20.38
CA ALA A 64 8.90 -15.46 -19.97
C ALA A 64 9.10 -15.79 -18.47
N ASN A 65 10.21 -15.32 -17.90
CA ASN A 65 10.49 -15.37 -16.47
C ASN A 65 10.80 -13.95 -15.99
N ILE A 66 10.16 -13.52 -14.91
CA ILE A 66 10.40 -12.21 -14.29
C ILE A 66 10.80 -12.43 -12.84
N THR A 67 11.95 -11.88 -12.46
CA THR A 67 12.35 -11.79 -11.06
C THR A 67 11.90 -10.47 -10.47
N VAL A 68 11.35 -10.47 -9.26
CA VAL A 68 10.89 -9.30 -8.54
C VAL A 68 11.54 -9.30 -7.17
N GLU A 69 12.45 -8.36 -6.93
CA GLU A 69 13.15 -8.24 -5.65
C GLU A 69 12.50 -7.17 -4.78
N MET A 70 12.15 -7.54 -3.55
CA MET A 70 11.67 -6.61 -2.52
C MET A 70 12.89 -5.90 -1.92
N THR A 71 12.95 -4.58 -2.02
CA THR A 71 14.14 -3.81 -1.64
C THR A 71 13.77 -2.56 -0.85
N GLU A 72 14.64 -2.16 0.08
CA GLU A 72 14.59 -0.86 0.75
C GLU A 72 15.55 0.12 0.08
N PHE A 73 15.05 1.31 -0.26
CA PHE A 73 15.84 2.36 -0.92
C PHE A 73 15.24 3.74 -0.63
N GLN A 74 15.94 4.81 -1.05
CA GLN A 74 15.42 6.17 -0.96
C GLN A 74 14.84 6.62 -2.30
N GLN A 75 13.65 7.20 -2.26
CA GLN A 75 12.98 7.84 -3.39
C GLN A 75 12.51 9.23 -3.00
N GLN A 76 12.70 10.21 -3.87
CA GLN A 76 12.11 11.53 -3.66
C GLN A 76 10.60 11.47 -3.92
N VAL A 77 9.80 11.16 -2.91
CA VAL A 77 8.33 11.15 -3.02
C VAL A 77 7.78 12.58 -2.96
N LEU A 78 8.31 13.38 -2.04
CA LEU A 78 8.07 14.82 -1.95
C LEU A 78 8.81 15.57 -3.09
N PRO A 79 8.53 16.87 -3.31
CA PRO A 79 9.28 17.67 -4.28
C PRO A 79 10.77 17.72 -3.97
N ALA A 80 11.63 17.78 -5.00
CA ALA A 80 13.09 17.80 -4.80
C ALA A 80 13.54 18.99 -3.94
N SER A 81 12.82 20.12 -4.04
CA SER A 81 13.01 21.31 -3.22
C SER A 81 12.79 21.08 -1.72
N PHE A 82 11.97 20.10 -1.33
CA PHE A 82 11.77 19.73 0.07
C PHE A 82 13.04 19.07 0.62
N TYR A 83 13.58 18.08 -0.08
CA TYR A 83 14.76 17.33 0.36
C TYR A 83 16.05 18.14 0.30
N ALA A 84 16.16 19.10 -0.64
CA ALA A 84 17.35 19.94 -0.79
C ALA A 84 17.73 20.72 0.49
N ALA A 85 16.76 20.99 1.37
CA ALA A 85 16.96 21.68 2.65
C ALA A 85 17.27 20.76 3.82
N LEU A 86 17.17 19.43 3.65
CA LEU A 86 17.36 18.46 4.71
C LEU A 86 18.84 18.07 4.86
N PRO A 87 19.28 17.62 6.06
CA PRO A 87 20.60 17.03 6.25
C PRO A 87 20.66 15.61 5.66
N ALA A 88 21.86 15.14 5.36
CA ALA A 88 22.09 13.73 5.03
C ALA A 88 21.74 12.81 6.22
N PRO A 89 21.23 11.59 5.98
CA PRO A 89 20.92 11.00 4.67
C PRO A 89 19.56 11.42 4.08
N PHE A 90 18.76 12.20 4.82
CA PHE A 90 17.38 12.53 4.45
C PHE A 90 17.25 13.45 3.23
N ASN A 91 18.34 14.09 2.79
CA ASN A 91 18.39 14.85 1.55
C ASN A 91 18.30 13.99 0.26
N ALA A 92 18.54 12.68 0.36
CA ALA A 92 18.45 11.78 -0.80
C ALA A 92 16.99 11.40 -1.13
N GLY A 93 16.12 11.34 -0.13
CA GLY A 93 14.70 11.02 -0.32
C GLY A 93 14.05 10.38 0.89
N THR A 94 12.80 9.96 0.71
CA THR A 94 12.04 9.12 1.63
C THR A 94 12.52 7.68 1.53
N TYR A 95 12.85 7.03 2.64
CA TYR A 95 13.00 5.58 2.68
C TYR A 95 11.65 4.92 2.38
N VAL A 96 11.65 4.03 1.39
CA VAL A 96 10.50 3.24 0.95
C VAL A 96 10.93 1.80 0.74
N TRP A 97 9.97 0.90 0.76
CA TRP A 97 10.12 -0.41 0.13
C TRP A 97 9.56 -0.36 -1.27
N GLY A 98 10.05 -1.23 -2.15
CA GLY A 98 9.51 -1.36 -3.48
C GLY A 98 10.05 -2.57 -4.21
N TYR A 99 9.48 -2.80 -5.39
CA TYR A 99 9.80 -3.93 -6.24
C TYR A 99 10.82 -3.52 -7.31
N ASN A 100 12.00 -4.13 -7.28
CA ASN A 100 12.92 -4.10 -8.41
C ASN A 100 12.55 -5.24 -9.36
N VAL A 101 11.76 -4.90 -10.38
CA VAL A 101 11.29 -5.88 -11.37
C VAL A 101 12.36 -6.06 -12.44
N ASN A 102 12.79 -7.30 -12.61
CA ASN A 102 13.75 -7.79 -13.61
C ASN A 102 15.10 -7.05 -13.59
N GLY A 103 15.56 -6.63 -12.40
CA GLY A 103 16.81 -5.90 -12.24
C GLY A 103 16.82 -4.52 -12.92
N THR A 104 15.66 -3.95 -13.25
CA THR A 104 15.55 -2.67 -13.97
C THR A 104 16.02 -1.50 -13.10
N ILE A 105 15.21 -1.14 -12.12
CA ILE A 105 15.47 -0.14 -11.09
C ILE A 105 14.56 -0.44 -9.88
N PRO A 106 15.05 -0.32 -8.64
CA PRO A 106 14.17 -0.26 -7.49
C PRO A 106 13.41 1.08 -7.52
N ILE A 107 12.08 1.01 -7.65
CA ILE A 107 11.19 2.17 -7.69
C ILE A 107 9.85 1.83 -7.04
N TYR A 108 9.18 2.84 -6.50
CA TYR A 108 7.86 2.74 -5.89
C TYR A 108 6.86 3.67 -6.59
N PRO A 109 5.70 3.17 -7.07
CA PRO A 109 5.41 1.75 -7.34
C PRO A 109 6.45 1.11 -8.27
N GLY A 110 6.60 -0.21 -8.20
CA GLY A 110 7.50 -0.96 -9.08
C GLY A 110 7.11 -0.83 -10.54
N VAL A 111 8.07 -1.07 -11.45
CA VAL A 111 7.79 -0.98 -12.89
C VAL A 111 6.76 -2.04 -13.32
N THR A 112 5.89 -1.67 -14.25
CA THR A 112 4.80 -2.53 -14.73
C THR A 112 5.33 -3.82 -15.37
N VAL A 113 4.71 -4.96 -15.05
CA VAL A 113 4.86 -6.21 -15.79
C VAL A 113 3.80 -6.28 -16.88
N GLU A 114 4.16 -6.68 -18.08
CA GLU A 114 3.25 -7.00 -19.19
C GLU A 114 3.35 -8.48 -19.52
N SER A 115 2.21 -9.15 -19.59
CA SER A 115 2.11 -10.56 -19.95
C SER A 115 0.96 -10.78 -20.93
N TRP A 116 0.89 -11.97 -21.53
CA TRP A 116 -0.04 -12.27 -22.61
C TRP A 116 -0.99 -13.40 -22.23
N ARG A 117 -2.26 -13.22 -22.60
CA ARG A 117 -3.29 -14.23 -22.44
C ARG A 117 -2.87 -15.55 -23.11
N GLY A 118 -3.05 -16.65 -22.41
CA GLY A 118 -2.67 -17.99 -22.86
C GLY A 118 -1.18 -18.30 -22.73
N THR A 119 -0.37 -17.36 -22.20
CA THR A 119 1.05 -17.57 -21.95
C THR A 119 1.29 -17.59 -20.45
N ALA A 120 1.65 -18.76 -19.92
CA ALA A 120 2.02 -18.90 -18.53
C ALA A 120 3.23 -18.02 -18.21
N GLN A 121 3.10 -17.22 -17.14
CA GLN A 121 4.16 -16.33 -16.67
C GLN A 121 4.77 -16.89 -15.39
N ARG A 122 6.08 -17.12 -15.40
CA ARG A 122 6.82 -17.45 -14.18
C ARG A 122 7.30 -16.18 -13.50
N MET A 123 6.99 -16.05 -12.21
CA MET A 123 7.38 -14.94 -11.36
C MET A 123 8.22 -15.45 -10.18
N THR A 124 9.43 -14.94 -10.03
CA THR A 124 10.30 -15.24 -8.90
C THR A 124 10.34 -14.04 -7.96
N TYR A 125 9.70 -14.12 -6.80
CA TYR A 125 9.63 -13.06 -5.81
C TYR A 125 10.66 -13.25 -4.71
N ILE A 126 11.64 -12.36 -4.59
CA ILE A 126 12.76 -12.48 -3.63
C ILE A 126 12.64 -11.40 -2.57
N ASN A 127 12.61 -11.79 -1.29
CA ASN A 127 12.62 -10.87 -0.17
C ASN A 127 14.07 -10.48 0.19
N ASN A 128 14.50 -9.32 -0.31
CA ASN A 128 15.82 -8.72 -0.01
C ASN A 128 15.69 -7.52 0.95
N LEU A 129 14.58 -7.44 1.71
CA LEU A 129 14.41 -6.41 2.73
C LEU A 129 15.45 -6.60 3.86
N PRO A 130 15.80 -5.53 4.59
CA PRO A 130 16.78 -5.65 5.67
C PRO A 130 16.30 -6.61 6.77
N VAL A 131 17.07 -7.67 7.06
CA VAL A 131 16.82 -8.62 8.17
C VAL A 131 16.69 -7.91 9.51
N SER A 132 17.43 -6.83 9.70
CA SER A 132 17.31 -5.94 10.85
C SER A 132 17.69 -4.52 10.44
N GLY A 133 17.25 -3.53 11.23
CA GLY A 133 17.67 -2.15 11.04
C GLY A 133 17.06 -1.41 9.85
N SER A 134 16.01 -1.97 9.22
CA SER A 134 15.20 -1.29 8.18
C SER A 134 14.80 0.12 8.62
N GLU A 135 15.05 1.12 7.77
CA GLU A 135 14.63 2.49 8.03
C GLU A 135 13.11 2.65 7.91
N VAL A 136 12.48 1.89 7.01
CA VAL A 136 11.03 1.93 6.85
C VAL A 136 10.32 1.33 8.06
N GLN A 137 10.72 0.13 8.50
CA GLN A 137 10.08 -0.59 9.62
C GLN A 137 10.17 0.17 10.96
N LYS A 138 11.22 0.98 11.15
CA LYS A 138 11.34 1.88 12.31
C LYS A 138 10.25 2.97 12.38
N ARG A 139 9.63 3.30 11.23
CA ARG A 139 8.66 4.39 11.06
C ARG A 139 7.26 3.91 10.71
N VAL A 140 7.16 2.73 10.09
CA VAL A 140 5.92 2.05 9.75
C VAL A 140 5.86 0.77 10.57
N THR A 141 5.39 0.92 11.80
CA THR A 141 5.48 -0.11 12.85
C THR A 141 4.40 -1.18 12.71
N VAL A 142 4.77 -2.43 12.98
CA VAL A 142 3.82 -3.55 13.07
C VAL A 142 3.41 -3.77 14.52
N ASP A 143 2.09 -3.83 14.73
CA ASP A 143 1.50 -4.22 16.01
C ASP A 143 1.53 -5.73 16.17
N GLN A 144 2.40 -6.21 17.06
CA GLN A 144 2.61 -7.62 17.33
C GLN A 144 1.43 -8.29 18.05
N THR A 145 0.53 -7.50 18.63
CA THR A 145 -0.65 -8.01 19.34
C THR A 145 -1.81 -8.41 18.43
N LEU A 146 -1.75 -8.01 17.16
CA LEU A 146 -2.70 -8.48 16.15
C LEU A 146 -2.40 -9.92 15.78
N HIS A 147 -3.42 -10.65 15.33
CA HIS A 147 -3.15 -11.85 14.56
C HIS A 147 -2.41 -11.47 13.27
N TRP A 148 -1.14 -11.84 13.20
CA TRP A 148 -0.20 -11.43 12.17
C TRP A 148 0.79 -12.57 11.89
N ALA A 149 1.68 -12.38 10.91
CA ALA A 149 2.66 -13.37 10.49
C ALA A 149 3.52 -13.93 11.64
N ASP A 150 3.92 -13.10 12.60
CA ASP A 150 4.72 -13.46 13.79
C ASP A 150 5.98 -14.32 13.50
N PRO A 151 6.95 -13.83 12.70
CA PRO A 151 8.09 -14.66 12.28
C PRO A 151 8.98 -15.15 13.42
N LEU A 152 9.04 -14.41 14.53
CA LEU A 152 9.83 -14.78 15.70
C LEU A 152 9.06 -15.66 16.69
N GLY A 153 7.75 -15.86 16.48
CA GLY A 153 6.90 -16.70 17.33
C GLY A 153 6.77 -16.16 18.76
N GLU A 154 6.73 -14.83 18.91
CA GLU A 154 6.60 -14.17 20.21
C GLU A 154 5.18 -14.34 20.79
N MET A 155 4.20 -14.72 19.96
CA MET A 155 2.84 -15.08 20.36
C MET A 155 2.09 -13.96 21.11
N CYS A 156 2.46 -12.71 20.84
CA CYS A 156 1.86 -11.53 21.48
C CYS A 156 0.34 -11.45 21.29
N HIS A 157 -0.17 -11.95 20.16
CA HIS A 157 -1.59 -12.02 19.84
C HIS A 157 -2.39 -13.04 20.69
N MET A 158 -1.73 -13.93 21.43
CA MET A 158 -2.35 -14.98 22.24
C MET A 158 -2.41 -14.65 23.74
N THR A 159 -1.98 -13.45 24.14
CA THR A 159 -1.85 -13.07 25.55
C THR A 159 -3.18 -12.92 26.29
N GLY A 160 -4.30 -12.74 25.57
CA GLY A 160 -5.66 -12.73 26.15
C GLY A 160 -5.92 -11.58 27.12
N GLY A 161 -5.17 -10.49 27.02
CA GLY A 161 -5.24 -9.31 27.89
C GLY A 161 -4.29 -8.21 27.41
N MET A 162 -4.03 -7.24 28.29
CA MET A 162 -3.12 -6.12 27.97
C MET A 162 -1.71 -6.63 27.62
N PRO A 163 -1.10 -6.15 26.52
CA PRO A 163 0.26 -6.51 26.18
C PRO A 163 1.26 -6.11 27.27
N MET A 164 2.34 -6.90 27.39
CA MET A 164 3.43 -6.66 28.33
C MET A 164 4.78 -6.98 27.69
N GLY A 165 5.86 -6.39 28.21
CA GLY A 165 7.22 -6.69 27.78
C GLY A 165 7.45 -6.38 26.30
N SER A 166 8.06 -7.31 25.55
CA SER A 166 8.35 -7.17 24.11
C SER A 166 7.10 -6.96 23.26
N CYS A 167 5.91 -7.36 23.73
CA CYS A 167 4.65 -7.13 23.03
C CYS A 167 4.16 -5.66 23.10
N MET A 168 4.79 -4.84 23.95
CA MET A 168 4.60 -3.39 24.00
C MET A 168 5.64 -2.64 23.16
N GLU A 169 6.47 -3.35 22.38
CA GLU A 169 7.45 -2.75 21.49
C GLU A 169 7.10 -3.05 20.04
N PRO A 170 7.46 -2.19 19.08
CA PRO A 170 7.22 -2.47 17.67
C PRO A 170 8.12 -3.58 17.17
N TYR A 171 7.62 -4.42 16.26
CA TYR A 171 8.41 -5.50 15.68
C TYR A 171 9.69 -4.97 15.01
N SER A 172 10.84 -5.53 15.37
CA SER A 172 12.17 -5.15 14.84
C SER A 172 12.92 -6.30 14.16
N GLY A 173 12.27 -7.46 14.02
CA GLY A 173 12.84 -8.64 13.38
C GLY A 173 12.75 -8.58 11.84
N PRO A 174 13.10 -9.69 11.17
CA PRO A 174 13.08 -9.77 9.71
C PRO A 174 11.65 -9.59 9.18
N PRO A 175 11.39 -8.66 8.25
CA PRO A 175 10.05 -8.35 7.79
C PRO A 175 9.47 -9.47 6.90
N PRO A 176 8.31 -10.05 7.27
CA PRO A 176 7.63 -11.04 6.43
C PRO A 176 6.95 -10.36 5.26
N ALA A 177 6.96 -11.03 4.11
CA ALA A 177 6.29 -10.57 2.90
C ALA A 177 5.76 -11.74 2.07
N VAL A 178 4.74 -11.48 1.25
CA VAL A 178 4.23 -12.39 0.21
C VAL A 178 3.53 -11.57 -0.84
N VAL A 179 3.71 -11.91 -2.12
CA VAL A 179 3.10 -11.15 -3.22
C VAL A 179 1.79 -11.81 -3.65
N HIS A 180 0.70 -11.05 -3.63
CA HIS A 180 -0.58 -11.41 -4.23
C HIS A 180 -0.75 -10.73 -5.60
N LEU A 181 -1.19 -11.46 -6.62
CA LEU A 181 -1.59 -10.89 -7.91
C LEU A 181 -3.10 -10.61 -7.87
N HIS A 182 -3.45 -9.36 -7.55
CA HIS A 182 -4.83 -8.94 -7.43
C HIS A 182 -5.55 -8.98 -8.78
N GLY A 183 -6.65 -9.72 -8.80
CA GLY A 183 -7.49 -9.97 -9.99
C GLY A 183 -6.98 -11.09 -10.89
N GLY A 184 -5.88 -11.78 -10.53
CA GLY A 184 -5.38 -12.93 -11.27
C GLY A 184 -6.20 -14.20 -11.02
N GLU A 185 -6.54 -14.92 -12.09
CA GLU A 185 -7.07 -16.28 -12.08
C GLU A 185 -5.91 -17.27 -11.91
N VAL A 186 -5.46 -17.41 -10.67
CA VAL A 186 -4.27 -18.20 -10.31
C VAL A 186 -4.61 -19.35 -9.36
N PRO A 187 -3.88 -20.47 -9.42
CA PRO A 187 -3.99 -21.52 -8.40
C PRO A 187 -3.67 -20.99 -7.00
N SER A 188 -4.38 -21.48 -5.97
CA SER A 188 -4.22 -21.03 -4.58
C SER A 188 -2.79 -21.14 -4.03
N GLU A 189 -1.96 -22.03 -4.59
CA GLU A 189 -0.56 -22.21 -4.22
C GLU A 189 0.36 -21.07 -4.71
N PHE A 190 -0.12 -20.25 -5.66
CA PHE A 190 0.59 -19.12 -6.26
C PHE A 190 -0.14 -17.79 -6.06
N ASP A 191 -1.25 -17.81 -5.31
CA ASP A 191 -2.09 -16.64 -5.07
C ASP A 191 -1.48 -15.65 -4.07
N GLY A 192 -0.47 -16.07 -3.30
CA GLY A 192 0.14 -15.21 -2.28
C GLY A 192 -0.76 -15.01 -1.07
N GLY A 193 -1.43 -16.07 -0.63
CA GLY A 193 -2.33 -16.03 0.51
C GLY A 193 -1.65 -15.53 1.79
N PRO A 194 -2.40 -14.99 2.77
CA PRO A 194 -1.82 -14.31 3.93
C PRO A 194 -0.81 -15.11 4.75
N ASP A 195 -1.00 -16.43 4.87
CA ASP A 195 -0.12 -17.36 5.60
C ASP A 195 1.02 -17.94 4.75
N GLN A 196 1.16 -17.51 3.49
CA GLN A 196 2.21 -17.95 2.57
C GLN A 196 3.47 -17.07 2.61
N TRP A 197 3.58 -16.21 3.63
CA TRP A 197 4.70 -15.28 3.82
C TRP A 197 6.04 -15.97 4.03
N TYR A 198 7.10 -15.21 3.74
CA TYR A 198 8.49 -15.59 3.98
C TYR A 198 9.34 -14.36 4.29
N THR A 199 10.44 -14.55 5.01
CA THR A 199 11.35 -13.48 5.44
C THR A 199 12.65 -13.49 4.63
N PRO A 200 13.47 -12.41 4.68
CA PRO A 200 14.76 -12.35 3.99
C PRO A 200 15.77 -13.40 4.48
N ASP A 201 15.62 -13.91 5.70
CA ASP A 201 16.46 -14.94 6.30
C ASP A 201 15.84 -16.35 6.26
N GLY A 202 14.71 -16.51 5.57
CA GLY A 202 14.15 -17.81 5.22
C GLY A 202 13.20 -18.45 6.24
N ILE A 203 12.67 -17.66 7.19
CA ILE A 203 11.52 -18.07 8.00
C ILE A 203 10.28 -18.03 7.11
N GLN A 204 9.43 -19.05 7.21
CA GLN A 204 8.28 -19.24 6.32
C GLN A 204 6.98 -19.42 7.13
N GLY A 205 5.88 -18.90 6.57
CA GLY A 205 4.54 -19.09 7.09
C GLY A 205 4.03 -20.52 6.89
N LYS A 206 3.01 -20.90 7.65
CA LYS A 206 2.47 -22.28 7.69
C LYS A 206 1.95 -22.76 6.34
N SER A 207 1.51 -21.82 5.50
CA SER A 207 0.96 -22.10 4.18
C SER A 207 1.95 -21.79 3.06
N TYR A 208 3.23 -21.51 3.35
CA TYR A 208 4.24 -21.20 2.33
C TYR A 208 4.29 -22.25 1.22
N ARG A 209 4.25 -21.80 -0.03
CA ARG A 209 4.30 -22.63 -1.25
C ARG A 209 5.17 -21.93 -2.29
N THR A 210 5.85 -22.73 -3.11
CA THR A 210 6.73 -22.27 -4.19
C THR A 210 7.01 -23.43 -5.13
N LEU A 211 7.29 -23.14 -6.41
CA LEU A 211 7.84 -24.14 -7.35
C LEU A 211 9.31 -24.46 -7.07
N GLU A 212 10.04 -23.58 -6.38
CA GLU A 212 11.46 -23.75 -6.05
C GLU A 212 11.67 -23.70 -4.53
N PRO A 213 11.58 -24.83 -3.81
CA PRO A 213 11.70 -24.87 -2.35
C PRO A 213 13.10 -24.59 -1.83
N ASP A 214 14.12 -24.73 -2.68
CA ASP A 214 15.51 -24.41 -2.35
C ASP A 214 15.79 -22.88 -2.33
N LEU A 215 14.88 -22.07 -2.88
CA LEU A 215 14.93 -20.62 -2.77
C LEU A 215 14.45 -20.21 -1.36
N ILE A 216 15.39 -20.03 -0.44
CA ILE A 216 15.09 -19.85 0.99
C ILE A 216 14.37 -18.53 1.30
N ASN A 217 14.70 -17.45 0.60
CA ASN A 217 14.17 -16.11 0.84
C ASN A 217 13.22 -15.64 -0.27
N GLY A 218 12.59 -16.57 -1.00
CA GLY A 218 11.78 -16.21 -2.15
C GLY A 218 10.87 -17.33 -2.62
N ALA A 219 9.80 -16.96 -3.33
CA ALA A 219 8.85 -17.90 -3.89
C ALA A 219 8.81 -17.79 -5.43
N VAL A 220 8.62 -18.92 -6.10
CA VAL A 220 8.41 -18.99 -7.56
C VAL A 220 6.98 -19.39 -7.83
N TYR A 221 6.24 -18.49 -8.48
CA TYR A 221 4.83 -18.61 -8.83
C TYR A 221 4.66 -18.75 -10.34
N GLU A 222 3.65 -19.49 -10.76
CA GLU A 222 3.27 -19.64 -12.16
C GLU A 222 1.84 -19.14 -12.37
N TYR A 223 1.70 -18.07 -13.16
CA TYR A 223 0.42 -17.47 -13.48
C TYR A 223 -0.06 -17.97 -14.84
N PRO A 224 -1.17 -18.73 -14.92
CA PRO A 224 -1.63 -19.29 -16.19
C PRO A 224 -2.05 -18.27 -17.24
N ASN A 225 -2.51 -17.08 -16.80
CA ASN A 225 -2.95 -15.98 -17.64
C ASN A 225 -4.03 -16.37 -18.66
N LEU A 226 -5.04 -17.15 -18.25
CA LEU A 226 -6.09 -17.62 -19.15
C LEU A 226 -7.27 -16.63 -19.29
N GLN A 227 -7.40 -15.70 -18.33
CA GLN A 227 -8.42 -14.66 -18.30
C GLN A 227 -8.26 -13.61 -19.40
N GLU A 228 -9.26 -12.74 -19.53
CA GLU A 228 -9.26 -11.65 -20.52
C GLU A 228 -8.23 -10.56 -20.20
N ALA A 229 -7.84 -9.78 -21.22
CA ALA A 229 -6.95 -8.64 -21.01
C ALA A 229 -7.52 -7.66 -19.98
N SER A 230 -6.75 -7.37 -18.94
CA SER A 230 -7.17 -6.48 -17.85
C SER A 230 -6.00 -5.75 -17.19
N THR A 231 -6.35 -4.77 -16.38
CA THR A 231 -5.43 -4.05 -15.50
C THR A 231 -5.36 -4.78 -14.17
N LEU A 232 -4.39 -5.67 -14.02
CA LEU A 232 -4.08 -6.29 -12.74
C LEU A 232 -2.99 -5.49 -12.03
N TRP A 233 -2.72 -5.86 -10.79
CA TRP A 233 -1.61 -5.32 -10.03
C TRP A 233 -1.20 -6.35 -8.97
N PHE A 234 0.02 -6.26 -8.51
CA PHE A 234 0.49 -7.12 -7.42
C PHE A 234 1.05 -6.29 -6.28
N HIS A 235 0.84 -6.81 -5.08
CA HIS A 235 1.18 -6.12 -3.84
C HIS A 235 1.46 -7.12 -2.72
N ASP A 236 2.03 -6.62 -1.62
CA ASP A 236 2.23 -7.46 -0.44
C ASP A 236 0.90 -7.87 0.19
N HIS A 237 0.82 -9.10 0.69
CA HIS A 237 -0.37 -9.67 1.30
C HIS A 237 -0.09 -10.42 2.62
N ALA A 238 1.03 -10.11 3.29
CA ALA A 238 1.42 -10.82 4.51
C ALA A 238 0.42 -10.61 5.66
N LEU A 239 0.06 -11.71 6.34
CA LEU A 239 -0.92 -11.71 7.43
C LEU A 239 -0.63 -10.61 8.47
N GLY A 240 -1.60 -9.74 8.69
CA GLY A 240 -1.52 -8.66 9.67
C GLY A 240 -0.52 -7.54 9.34
N ALA A 241 0.25 -7.64 8.25
CA ALA A 241 1.26 -6.68 7.80
C ALA A 241 0.97 -6.07 6.43
N THR A 242 -0.06 -6.53 5.69
CA THR A 242 -0.46 -5.94 4.39
C THR A 242 -0.55 -4.41 4.43
N ARG A 243 -1.24 -3.87 5.45
CA ARG A 243 -1.45 -2.41 5.59
C ARG A 243 -0.13 -1.64 5.68
N THR A 244 0.90 -2.22 6.32
CA THR A 244 2.19 -1.58 6.53
C THR A 244 3.09 -1.80 5.33
N ASN A 245 3.15 -3.02 4.78
CA ASN A 245 4.00 -3.36 3.65
C ASN A 245 3.57 -2.65 2.36
N VAL A 246 2.26 -2.59 2.08
CA VAL A 246 1.72 -1.80 0.96
C VAL A 246 1.92 -0.30 1.21
N TYR A 247 1.77 0.17 2.46
CA TYR A 247 2.06 1.56 2.79
C TYR A 247 3.54 1.93 2.59
N SER A 248 4.46 1.00 2.85
CA SER A 248 5.89 1.15 2.61
C SER A 248 6.25 1.29 1.14
N GLY A 249 5.43 0.74 0.23
CA GLY A 249 5.56 0.92 -1.22
C GLY A 249 5.53 -0.38 -2.05
N MET A 250 5.17 -1.51 -1.44
CA MET A 250 5.11 -2.82 -2.09
C MET A 250 3.88 -2.95 -3.01
N ALA A 251 3.93 -2.33 -4.19
CA ALA A 251 2.90 -2.41 -5.23
C ALA A 251 3.51 -2.20 -6.62
N ALA A 252 2.98 -2.89 -7.64
CA ALA A 252 3.29 -2.64 -9.05
C ALA A 252 2.13 -3.12 -9.96
N PHE A 253 2.03 -2.55 -11.16
CA PHE A 253 1.02 -2.97 -12.13
C PHE A 253 1.40 -4.28 -12.83
N TYR A 254 0.38 -5.03 -13.22
CA TYR A 254 0.47 -6.19 -14.09
C TYR A 254 -0.57 -6.06 -15.19
N LEU A 255 -0.15 -5.72 -16.41
CA LEU A 255 -1.07 -5.57 -17.54
C LEU A 255 -1.13 -6.89 -18.30
N LEU A 256 -2.27 -7.56 -18.23
CA LEU A 256 -2.53 -8.71 -19.07
C LEU A 256 -3.04 -8.23 -20.44
N ARG A 257 -2.32 -8.60 -21.48
CA ARG A 257 -2.60 -8.26 -22.88
C ARG A 257 -3.23 -9.45 -23.60
N ASP A 258 -4.00 -9.19 -24.65
CA ASP A 258 -4.49 -10.21 -25.56
C ASP A 258 -4.51 -9.70 -27.00
N ALA A 259 -5.14 -10.45 -27.92
CA ALA A 259 -5.23 -10.06 -29.32
C ALA A 259 -6.09 -8.80 -29.57
N TRP A 260 -6.96 -8.43 -28.64
CA TRP A 260 -7.83 -7.25 -28.74
C TRP A 260 -7.24 -6.03 -28.03
N ASP A 261 -6.76 -6.18 -26.79
CA ASP A 261 -6.07 -5.13 -26.03
C ASP A 261 -4.57 -5.46 -25.88
N ASN A 262 -3.84 -5.27 -26.97
CA ASN A 262 -2.43 -5.64 -27.08
C ASN A 262 -1.45 -4.54 -26.65
N GLY A 263 -1.94 -3.35 -26.30
CA GLY A 263 -1.08 -2.19 -25.95
C GLY A 263 -0.34 -1.55 -27.13
N LEU A 264 -0.68 -1.92 -28.37
CA LEU A 264 -0.05 -1.46 -29.62
C LEU A 264 -1.03 -0.66 -30.49
N ALA A 265 -0.52 -0.12 -31.60
CA ALA A 265 -1.29 0.72 -32.52
C ALA A 265 -2.46 0.02 -33.21
N ASP A 266 -2.34 -1.29 -33.39
CA ASP A 266 -3.27 -2.16 -34.09
C ASP A 266 -4.27 -2.87 -33.16
N ASN A 267 -4.34 -2.44 -31.88
CA ASN A 267 -5.34 -2.96 -30.95
C ASN A 267 -6.76 -2.81 -31.53
N GLY A 268 -7.58 -3.84 -31.36
CA GLY A 268 -8.87 -3.95 -32.04
C GLY A 268 -9.83 -2.78 -31.79
N PRO A 269 -9.94 -2.22 -30.56
CA PRO A 269 -10.83 -1.09 -30.29
C PRO A 269 -10.25 0.29 -30.67
N GLY A 270 -9.01 0.37 -31.18
CA GLY A 270 -8.36 1.63 -31.54
C GLY A 270 -8.08 2.56 -30.35
N LEU A 271 -7.75 1.96 -29.20
CA LEU A 271 -7.42 2.65 -27.95
C LEU A 271 -6.07 3.37 -28.03
N PRO A 272 -5.87 4.46 -27.26
CA PRO A 272 -4.55 5.05 -27.07
C PRO A 272 -3.55 4.02 -26.52
N TRP A 273 -2.32 4.06 -27.05
CA TRP A 273 -1.26 3.08 -26.82
C TRP A 273 0.10 3.78 -26.64
N GLY A 274 1.14 3.05 -26.23
CA GLY A 274 2.49 3.60 -26.02
C GLY A 274 2.49 4.78 -25.05
N ASN A 275 3.03 5.93 -25.45
CA ASN A 275 3.09 7.16 -24.65
C ASN A 275 1.71 7.73 -24.23
N TYR A 276 0.63 7.21 -24.79
CA TYR A 276 -0.73 7.67 -24.52
C TYR A 276 -1.54 6.68 -23.67
N GLU A 277 -0.95 5.55 -23.27
CA GLU A 277 -1.48 4.65 -22.24
C GLU A 277 -0.62 4.79 -20.98
N VAL A 278 -1.22 5.31 -19.90
CA VAL A 278 -0.49 5.68 -18.68
C VAL A 278 -1.17 5.06 -17.46
N GLU A 279 -0.38 4.38 -16.64
CA GLU A 279 -0.81 3.85 -15.36
C GLU A 279 -0.86 4.95 -14.28
N ILE A 280 -1.87 4.90 -13.41
CA ILE A 280 -2.11 5.89 -12.36
C ILE A 280 -2.47 5.14 -11.08
N ALA A 281 -1.47 4.92 -10.22
CA ALA A 281 -1.68 4.42 -8.87
C ALA A 281 -1.96 5.59 -7.91
N LEU A 282 -3.15 5.62 -7.34
CA LEU A 282 -3.61 6.65 -6.41
C LEU A 282 -3.44 6.17 -4.98
N GLN A 283 -2.62 6.87 -4.21
CA GLN A 283 -2.36 6.55 -2.81
C GLN A 283 -2.45 7.82 -1.97
N ASP A 284 -2.68 7.64 -0.68
CA ASP A 284 -2.54 8.69 0.31
C ASP A 284 -1.45 8.32 1.32
N LYS A 285 -0.67 9.32 1.73
CA LYS A 285 0.46 9.18 2.65
C LYS A 285 0.45 10.33 3.66
N MET A 286 1.23 10.16 4.72
CA MET A 286 1.66 11.24 5.63
C MET A 286 3.19 11.21 5.69
N PHE A 287 3.79 12.37 5.99
CA PHE A 287 5.23 12.50 6.10
C PHE A 287 5.62 13.20 7.40
N ASP A 288 6.83 12.95 7.87
CA ASP A 288 7.44 13.71 8.95
C ASP A 288 8.23 14.93 8.42
N SER A 289 8.74 15.75 9.34
CA SER A 289 9.53 16.94 9.02
C SER A 289 10.88 16.65 8.35
N MET A 290 11.31 15.38 8.33
CA MET A 290 12.50 14.88 7.65
C MET A 290 12.15 14.21 6.31
N GLY A 291 10.90 14.37 5.85
CA GLY A 291 10.41 13.83 4.60
C GLY A 291 10.31 12.32 4.58
N GLN A 292 10.25 11.65 5.74
CA GLN A 292 10.09 10.20 5.83
C GLN A 292 8.62 9.81 5.99
N LEU A 293 8.28 8.57 5.64
CA LEU A 293 6.92 8.05 5.85
C LEU A 293 6.52 8.20 7.32
N TYR A 294 5.32 8.71 7.55
CA TYR A 294 4.70 8.78 8.87
C TYR A 294 3.47 7.87 8.85
N PHE A 295 3.36 6.94 9.78
CA PHE A 295 2.18 6.10 9.95
C PHE A 295 1.74 6.15 11.42
N PRO A 296 0.51 6.59 11.73
CA PRO A 296 0.07 6.69 13.11
C PRO A 296 0.13 5.34 13.83
N ASP A 297 0.85 5.30 14.95
CA ASP A 297 1.15 4.10 15.75
C ASP A 297 0.68 4.23 17.21
N VAL A 298 -0.29 5.12 17.45
CA VAL A 298 -0.97 5.27 18.75
C VAL A 298 -2.38 4.72 18.65
N GLY A 299 -2.51 3.41 18.87
CA GLY A 299 -3.76 2.69 18.69
C GLY A 299 -4.93 3.24 19.52
N LEU A 300 -6.15 2.96 19.07
CA LEU A 300 -7.37 3.35 19.80
C LEU A 300 -7.86 2.24 20.75
N ASN A 301 -7.23 1.06 20.69
CA ASN A 301 -7.51 -0.08 21.57
C ASN A 301 -6.27 -0.35 22.46
N PRO A 302 -6.39 -0.31 23.80
CA PRO A 302 -5.28 -0.64 24.70
C PRO A 302 -4.73 -2.07 24.52
N GLU A 303 -5.52 -3.02 24.00
CA GLU A 303 -5.07 -4.38 23.67
C GLU A 303 -4.25 -4.43 22.37
N HIS A 304 -4.42 -3.44 21.50
CA HIS A 304 -3.70 -3.26 20.24
C HIS A 304 -3.08 -1.86 20.18
N PRO A 305 -1.99 -1.65 20.94
CA PRO A 305 -1.50 -0.32 21.29
C PRO A 305 -0.96 0.48 20.10
N PHE A 306 -0.68 -0.16 18.95
CA PHE A 306 -0.14 0.52 17.76
C PHE A 306 -1.10 0.50 16.58
N TRP A 307 -2.06 -0.42 16.58
CA TRP A 307 -2.98 -0.60 15.47
C TRP A 307 -4.03 0.51 15.34
N GLN A 308 -4.23 0.96 14.11
CA GLN A 308 -5.34 1.82 13.71
C GLN A 308 -6.34 1.03 12.85
N PRO A 309 -7.67 1.24 13.06
CA PRO A 309 -8.69 0.62 12.21
C PRO A 309 -8.56 0.95 10.73
N GLU A 310 -8.29 2.21 10.41
CA GLU A 310 -8.19 2.71 9.05
C GLU A 310 -7.10 3.79 8.97
N PHE A 311 -6.52 3.96 7.78
CA PHE A 311 -5.54 5.01 7.51
C PHE A 311 -6.07 5.96 6.44
N PHE A 312 -5.98 7.26 6.74
CA PHE A 312 -6.30 8.34 5.81
C PHE A 312 -5.20 9.39 5.85
N GLY A 313 -4.32 9.36 4.85
CA GLY A 313 -3.23 10.31 4.71
C GLY A 313 -3.70 11.68 4.22
N ASP A 314 -2.95 12.72 4.56
CA ASP A 314 -3.22 14.11 4.19
C ASP A 314 -2.50 14.54 2.89
N VAL A 315 -1.71 13.65 2.30
CA VAL A 315 -0.97 13.85 1.06
C VAL A 315 -1.40 12.87 -0.02
N CYS A 316 -1.81 13.38 -1.18
CA CYS A 316 -2.09 12.55 -2.35
C CYS A 316 -0.79 12.25 -3.09
N VAL A 317 -0.51 10.97 -3.29
CA VAL A 317 0.64 10.44 -4.01
C VAL A 317 0.15 9.71 -5.25
N VAL A 318 0.72 10.05 -6.41
CA VAL A 318 0.42 9.40 -7.69
C VAL A 318 1.74 8.90 -8.28
N ASN A 319 1.80 7.59 -8.56
CA ASN A 319 3.01 6.92 -9.07
C ASN A 319 4.28 7.30 -8.27
N GLY A 320 4.18 7.35 -6.95
CA GLY A 320 5.32 7.62 -6.07
C GLY A 320 5.77 9.07 -5.98
N LYS A 321 4.97 10.04 -6.47
CA LYS A 321 5.20 11.49 -6.31
C LYS A 321 3.99 12.20 -5.70
N THR A 322 4.25 13.19 -4.85
CA THR A 322 3.18 14.03 -4.28
C THR A 322 2.63 15.04 -5.28
N TRP A 323 1.31 15.07 -5.49
CA TRP A 323 0.59 15.98 -6.40
C TRP A 323 1.34 16.31 -7.71
N PRO A 324 1.70 15.32 -8.54
CA PRO A 324 2.46 15.60 -9.76
C PRO A 324 1.62 16.31 -10.82
N PHE A 325 2.29 16.92 -11.81
CA PHE A 325 1.66 17.36 -13.05
C PHE A 325 2.01 16.42 -14.20
N PHE A 326 1.14 16.32 -15.21
CA PHE A 326 1.41 15.54 -16.42
C PHE A 326 1.20 16.40 -17.65
N ASN A 327 2.25 16.57 -18.47
CA ASN A 327 2.16 17.28 -19.73
C ASN A 327 1.50 16.40 -20.77
N VAL A 328 0.41 16.89 -21.36
CA VAL A 328 -0.38 16.14 -22.35
C VAL A 328 -0.42 16.89 -23.67
N GLU A 329 -0.46 16.12 -24.75
CA GLU A 329 -0.83 16.62 -26.06
C GLU A 329 -2.36 16.82 -26.16
N PRO A 330 -2.85 17.68 -27.07
CA PRO A 330 -4.29 17.86 -27.30
C PRO A 330 -4.91 16.67 -28.06
N ARG A 331 -4.96 15.50 -27.42
CA ARG A 331 -5.45 14.23 -27.97
C ARG A 331 -6.05 13.32 -26.88
N ARG A 332 -6.55 12.15 -27.29
CA ARG A 332 -7.04 11.12 -26.36
C ARG A 332 -5.88 10.38 -25.68
N TYR A 333 -6.06 10.14 -24.38
CA TYR A 333 -5.21 9.30 -23.54
C TYR A 333 -6.04 8.19 -22.90
N ARG A 334 -5.38 7.07 -22.60
CA ARG A 334 -5.92 5.97 -21.81
C ARG A 334 -5.21 5.96 -20.46
N PHE A 335 -5.97 6.05 -19.38
CA PHE A 335 -5.43 5.94 -18.03
C PHE A 335 -5.85 4.61 -17.41
N ARG A 336 -4.88 3.85 -16.89
CA ARG A 336 -5.09 2.61 -16.13
C ARG A 336 -5.11 2.99 -14.65
N LEU A 337 -6.31 3.25 -14.11
CA LEU A 337 -6.47 3.75 -12.74
C LEU A 337 -6.43 2.61 -11.73
N LEU A 338 -5.68 2.80 -10.64
CA LEU A 338 -5.61 1.90 -9.49
C LEU A 338 -5.80 2.71 -8.21
N GLY A 339 -6.75 2.30 -7.36
CA GLY A 339 -6.85 2.81 -5.99
C GLY A 339 -5.90 2.08 -5.05
N GLY A 340 -4.62 2.44 -5.03
CA GLY A 340 -3.60 1.79 -4.18
C GLY A 340 -3.53 2.31 -2.73
N ALA A 341 -4.60 2.91 -2.22
CA ALA A 341 -4.68 3.46 -0.86
C ALA A 341 -5.14 2.38 0.12
N ASN A 342 -4.71 2.45 1.39
CA ASN A 342 -5.12 1.46 2.41
C ASN A 342 -6.65 1.41 2.62
N ALA A 343 -7.32 2.57 2.59
CA ALA A 343 -8.77 2.65 2.85
C ALA A 343 -9.49 3.74 2.04
N ARG A 344 -8.77 4.67 1.40
CA ARG A 344 -9.37 5.85 0.80
C ARG A 344 -10.08 5.53 -0.52
N PHE A 345 -11.38 5.82 -0.56
CA PHE A 345 -12.13 5.97 -1.81
C PHE A 345 -11.82 7.33 -2.46
N TRP A 346 -11.73 7.32 -3.79
CA TRP A 346 -11.48 8.52 -4.58
C TRP A 346 -12.67 8.86 -5.46
N GLU A 347 -13.29 10.01 -5.24
CA GLU A 347 -14.23 10.60 -6.21
C GLU A 347 -13.45 11.55 -7.12
N LEU A 348 -13.18 11.11 -8.35
CA LEU A 348 -12.31 11.82 -9.29
C LEU A 348 -13.13 12.71 -10.23
N ARG A 349 -12.66 13.94 -10.43
CA ARG A 349 -13.24 14.92 -11.35
C ARG A 349 -12.16 15.76 -12.00
N LEU A 350 -12.43 16.24 -13.20
CA LEU A 350 -11.58 17.22 -13.90
C LEU A 350 -12.23 18.60 -13.83
N TRP A 351 -11.40 19.63 -13.66
CA TRP A 351 -11.82 21.03 -13.83
C TRP A 351 -10.63 21.87 -14.30
N ASN A 352 -10.93 22.95 -15.01
CA ASN A 352 -9.93 23.93 -15.38
C ASN A 352 -9.47 24.69 -14.13
N ARG A 353 -8.17 24.64 -13.81
CA ARG A 353 -7.63 25.28 -12.60
C ARG A 353 -7.85 26.80 -12.56
N ALA A 354 -7.81 27.48 -13.72
CA ALA A 354 -7.95 28.93 -13.83
C ALA A 354 -9.42 29.36 -13.86
N THR A 355 -10.21 28.81 -14.78
CA THR A 355 -11.61 29.23 -14.98
C THR A 355 -12.60 28.55 -14.03
N LYS A 356 -12.17 27.49 -13.32
CA LYS A 356 -13.00 26.64 -12.45
C LYS A 356 -14.14 25.91 -13.15
N LEU A 357 -14.19 25.97 -14.49
CA LEU A 357 -15.19 25.24 -15.27
C LEU A 357 -14.91 23.74 -15.19
N PRO A 358 -15.96 22.90 -15.17
CA PRO A 358 -15.79 21.45 -15.19
C PRO A 358 -15.07 21.00 -16.47
N GLY A 359 -14.28 19.93 -16.35
CA GLY A 359 -13.59 19.31 -17.46
C GLY A 359 -14.53 18.51 -18.36
N PRO A 360 -14.01 17.92 -19.46
CA PRO A 360 -14.80 17.03 -20.31
C PRO A 360 -15.24 15.78 -19.55
N GLY A 361 -16.30 15.14 -20.03
CA GLY A 361 -16.68 13.81 -19.57
C GLY A 361 -15.56 12.79 -19.80
N ILE A 362 -15.48 11.79 -18.93
CA ILE A 362 -14.50 10.71 -18.94
C ILE A 362 -15.17 9.45 -19.47
N TRP A 363 -14.53 8.75 -20.41
CA TRP A 363 -15.02 7.47 -20.90
C TRP A 363 -14.37 6.33 -20.13
N VAL A 364 -15.16 5.61 -19.34
CA VAL A 364 -14.76 4.35 -18.72
C VAL A 364 -14.99 3.24 -19.73
N ILE A 365 -13.91 2.52 -20.05
CA ILE A 365 -13.89 1.47 -21.09
C ILE A 365 -13.63 0.08 -20.52
N GLY A 366 -13.32 -0.02 -19.23
CA GLY A 366 -13.02 -1.28 -18.56
C GLY A 366 -13.19 -1.16 -17.04
N SER A 367 -13.28 -2.31 -16.39
CA SER A 367 -13.28 -2.51 -14.94
C SER A 367 -12.20 -3.52 -14.56
N ASP A 368 -12.23 -4.03 -13.33
CA ASP A 368 -11.23 -4.95 -12.76
C ASP A 368 -11.00 -6.20 -13.64
N GLY A 369 -12.06 -6.70 -14.29
CA GLY A 369 -12.02 -7.92 -15.11
C GLY A 369 -11.69 -7.73 -16.58
N GLY A 370 -11.59 -6.49 -17.08
CA GLY A 370 -11.29 -6.22 -18.49
C GLY A 370 -12.13 -5.11 -19.10
N LEU A 371 -12.28 -5.13 -20.43
CA LEU A 371 -13.08 -4.14 -21.16
C LEU A 371 -14.58 -4.32 -20.91
N LEU A 372 -15.32 -3.22 -20.91
CA LEU A 372 -16.77 -3.22 -20.92
C LEU A 372 -17.30 -3.53 -22.33
N ASP A 373 -18.50 -4.11 -22.43
CA ASP A 373 -19.20 -4.30 -23.71
C ASP A 373 -19.36 -2.98 -24.49
N THR A 374 -19.60 -1.88 -23.76
CA THR A 374 -19.69 -0.53 -24.33
C THR A 374 -19.06 0.50 -23.40
N PRO A 375 -18.37 1.53 -23.94
CA PRO A 375 -17.86 2.65 -23.14
C PRO A 375 -18.98 3.39 -22.41
N VAL A 376 -18.76 3.74 -21.15
CA VAL A 376 -19.69 4.51 -20.34
C VAL A 376 -19.10 5.87 -20.01
N GLN A 377 -19.87 6.93 -20.23
CA GLN A 377 -19.42 8.30 -19.96
C GLN A 377 -19.74 8.71 -18.51
N TYR A 378 -18.73 9.18 -17.80
CA TYR A 378 -18.76 9.66 -16.43
C TYR A 378 -18.43 11.16 -16.36
N ASN A 379 -18.90 11.84 -15.33
CA ASN A 379 -18.61 13.25 -15.06
C ASN A 379 -18.92 14.21 -16.23
N ASP A 380 -19.87 13.88 -17.11
CA ASP A 380 -20.26 14.77 -18.20
C ASP A 380 -20.87 16.07 -17.65
N PRO A 381 -20.25 17.23 -17.89
CA PRO A 381 -20.75 18.51 -17.39
C PRO A 381 -22.08 18.94 -18.02
N LEU A 382 -22.47 18.36 -19.16
CA LEU A 382 -23.72 18.67 -19.86
C LEU A 382 -24.92 17.87 -19.32
N LEU A 383 -24.67 16.85 -18.49
CA LEU A 383 -25.71 15.97 -17.97
C LEU A 383 -25.83 16.11 -16.44
N VAL A 384 -26.94 16.67 -15.97
CA VAL A 384 -27.21 16.91 -14.54
C VAL A 384 -27.11 15.64 -13.68
N LYS A 385 -27.40 14.47 -14.27
CA LYS A 385 -27.37 13.16 -13.61
C LYS A 385 -26.22 12.27 -14.08
N ALA A 386 -25.14 12.84 -14.63
CA ALA A 386 -23.98 12.06 -15.02
C ALA A 386 -23.46 11.23 -13.82
N PRO A 387 -23.13 9.94 -14.01
CA PRO A 387 -22.52 9.16 -12.95
C PRO A 387 -21.14 9.74 -12.59
N ARG A 388 -20.77 9.62 -11.32
CA ARG A 388 -19.48 10.10 -10.80
C ARG A 388 -18.45 9.00 -10.83
N LEU A 389 -17.22 9.33 -11.23
CA LEU A 389 -16.13 8.37 -11.23
C LEU A 389 -15.64 8.14 -9.80
N LEU A 390 -15.97 6.98 -9.25
CA LEU A 390 -15.52 6.51 -7.94
C LEU A 390 -14.52 5.38 -8.13
N ILE A 391 -13.35 5.50 -7.49
CA ILE A 391 -12.33 4.46 -7.43
C ILE A 391 -12.23 4.00 -5.98
N ALA A 392 -12.51 2.71 -5.74
CA ALA A 392 -12.34 2.08 -4.45
C ALA A 392 -10.85 1.79 -4.17
N PRO A 393 -10.43 1.69 -2.90
CA PRO A 393 -9.17 1.04 -2.58
C PRO A 393 -9.23 -0.41 -3.07
N GLY A 394 -8.21 -0.83 -3.82
CA GLY A 394 -8.02 -2.17 -4.35
C GLY A 394 -7.34 -3.08 -3.35
#